data_AF-A0A6J4N9G6-F1
#
_entry.id   AF-A0A6J4N9G6-F1
#
_cell.length_a   1.000
_cell.length_b   1.000
_cell.length_c   1.000
_cell.angle_alpha   90.00
_cell.angle_beta   90.00
_cell.angle_gamma   90.00
#
_symmetry.space_group_name_H-M   'P 1'
#
loop_
_entity.id
_entity.type
_entity.pdbx_description
1 polymer ?
#
loop_
_entity_poly.entity_id
_entity_poly.type
_entity_poly.pdbx_seq_one_letter_code
_entity_poly.pdbx_strand_id
1 'polypeptide(L)'
;MPNTKVSIPSITDRDWQCIDWAIENDLDYLALSFVRKADDLHLIRQHLVNRTSDIHVIAKIEKAEAIREIDAILEASDGLMVARGDLGVEMDLAEVPILQKDLVRRCQVAGKPVIVATQMLQSMIDQPSPTRAEVSDVANAIFDGTDAVMLSGETSVGKFPVGTVHVMSHVADKTEQYLQTIAAPRDGGGPKLKTMQMSAAVARGVWQIVQDLKVKLVVVWSQTGTTARIFSKNRFTVPIIALSSDHRALRRMALHYGVVPQEMVPPDSLANLIRQVDQLVLDRKYAAAGDRIVIAAGASLGTPSTMNGIVIHTVGETWQAGARDASVRLDVGKEG
;
A
#
# COMPACT_ATOMS: atom_id res chain seq x y z
N MET A 1 18.84 -12.19 25.18
CA MET A 1 18.47 -12.26 26.61
C MET A 1 17.25 -11.40 26.80
N PRO A 2 16.07 -11.98 27.08
CA PRO A 2 14.85 -11.22 27.32
C PRO A 2 15.05 -10.29 28.54
N ASN A 3 14.48 -9.09 28.51
CA ASN A 3 14.50 -8.12 29.63
C ASN A 3 15.86 -7.56 30.09
N THR A 4 16.92 -7.69 29.31
CA THR A 4 18.18 -6.97 29.59
C THR A 4 18.26 -5.72 28.72
N LYS A 5 18.46 -4.53 29.32
CA LYS A 5 18.78 -3.30 28.57
C LYS A 5 20.16 -3.46 27.93
N VAL A 6 20.22 -4.08 26.76
CA VAL A 6 21.45 -4.19 25.97
C VAL A 6 21.82 -2.78 25.50
N SER A 7 22.94 -2.24 25.97
CA SER A 7 23.37 -0.85 25.67
C SER A 7 23.95 -0.65 24.28
N ILE A 8 23.83 -1.64 23.39
CA ILE A 8 24.30 -1.53 22.01
C ILE A 8 23.33 -0.59 21.28
N PRO A 9 23.84 0.42 20.53
CA PRO A 9 23.00 1.25 19.68
C PRO A 9 22.21 0.40 18.69
N SER A 10 21.01 0.86 18.37
CA SER A 10 20.11 0.22 17.39
C SER A 10 20.70 0.17 15.97
N ILE A 11 21.64 1.05 15.66
CA ILE A 11 22.30 1.18 14.37
C ILE A 11 23.81 1.01 14.56
N THR A 12 24.39 0.03 13.88
CA THR A 12 25.83 -0.25 13.92
C THR A 12 26.58 0.47 12.79
N ASP A 13 27.91 0.51 12.86
CA ASP A 13 28.74 1.05 11.77
C ASP A 13 28.50 0.32 10.44
N ARG A 14 28.23 -1.00 10.50
CA ARG A 14 27.88 -1.79 9.33
C ARG A 14 26.52 -1.39 8.76
N ASP A 15 25.54 -1.08 9.62
CA ASP A 15 24.23 -0.63 9.15
C ASP A 15 24.33 0.70 8.42
N TRP A 16 25.17 1.64 8.89
CA TRP A 16 25.44 2.88 8.16
C TRP A 16 26.05 2.64 6.78
N GLN A 17 27.00 1.70 6.66
CA GLN A 17 27.56 1.30 5.37
C GLN A 17 26.50 0.70 4.44
N CYS A 18 25.62 -0.14 4.97
CA CYS A 18 24.51 -0.73 4.21
C CYS A 18 23.50 0.34 3.76
N ILE A 19 23.22 1.35 4.60
CA ILE A 19 22.34 2.47 4.25
C ILE A 19 22.95 3.28 3.11
N ASP A 20 24.23 3.61 3.19
CA ASP A 20 24.92 4.34 2.12
C ASP A 20 24.92 3.56 0.80
N TRP A 21 25.20 2.26 0.86
CA TRP A 21 25.11 1.37 -0.29
C TRP A 21 23.69 1.33 -0.88
N ALA A 22 22.65 1.30 -0.03
CA ALA A 22 21.26 1.32 -0.48
C ALA A 22 20.89 2.63 -1.20
N ILE A 23 21.42 3.77 -0.74
CA ILE A 23 21.25 5.07 -1.41
C ILE A 23 21.92 5.05 -2.78
N GLU A 24 23.16 4.58 -2.86
CA GLU A 24 23.93 4.50 -4.11
C GLU A 24 23.29 3.58 -5.17
N ASN A 25 22.51 2.59 -4.72
CA ASN A 25 21.83 1.61 -5.58
C ASN A 25 20.34 1.89 -5.78
N ASP A 26 19.85 3.09 -5.43
CA ASP A 26 18.46 3.53 -5.63
C ASP A 26 17.40 2.55 -5.05
N LEU A 27 17.68 1.94 -3.89
CA LEU A 27 16.74 1.04 -3.24
C LEU A 27 15.49 1.77 -2.75
N ASP A 28 14.34 1.09 -2.73
CA ASP A 28 13.06 1.74 -2.44
C ASP A 28 12.72 1.79 -0.94
N TYR A 29 13.18 0.79 -0.19
CA TYR A 29 12.89 0.58 1.23
C TYR A 29 14.13 0.16 2.02
N LEU A 30 14.20 0.60 3.29
CA LEU A 30 15.11 0.11 4.32
C LEU A 30 14.30 -0.44 5.48
N ALA A 31 14.56 -1.68 5.90
CA ALA A 31 13.93 -2.26 7.08
C ALA A 31 14.90 -2.24 8.27
N LEU A 32 14.70 -1.33 9.22
CA LEU A 32 15.56 -1.22 10.40
C LEU A 32 15.21 -2.32 11.40
N SER A 33 16.19 -3.15 11.75
CA SER A 33 16.05 -4.22 12.73
C SER A 33 16.16 -3.70 14.16
N PHE A 34 15.55 -4.43 15.10
CA PHE A 34 15.61 -4.23 16.54
C PHE A 34 15.31 -2.79 16.99
N VAL A 35 14.40 -2.11 16.30
CA VAL A 35 13.93 -0.77 16.66
C VAL A 35 13.44 -0.80 18.10
N ARG A 36 13.75 0.25 18.87
CA ARG A 36 13.28 0.38 20.26
C ARG A 36 12.57 1.70 20.52
N LYS A 37 12.92 2.75 19.78
CA LYS A 37 12.39 4.11 19.96
C LYS A 37 12.38 4.89 18.65
N ALA A 38 11.58 5.95 18.60
CA ALA A 38 11.45 6.81 17.42
C ALA A 38 12.79 7.48 17.00
N ASP A 39 13.66 7.80 17.97
CA ASP A 39 14.97 8.41 17.69
C ASP A 39 15.80 7.59 16.69
N ASP A 40 15.72 6.25 16.74
CA ASP A 40 16.45 5.36 15.84
C ASP A 40 16.08 5.65 14.37
N LEU A 41 14.79 5.89 14.12
CA LEU A 41 14.25 6.22 12.80
C LEU A 41 14.57 7.67 12.39
N HIS A 42 14.55 8.60 13.35
CA HIS A 42 14.91 10.00 13.09
C HIS A 42 16.37 10.15 12.67
N LEU A 43 17.29 9.38 13.27
CA LEU A 43 18.69 9.36 12.86
C LEU A 43 18.86 8.93 11.40
N ILE A 44 18.21 7.82 11.01
CA ILE A 44 18.24 7.36 9.61
C ILE A 44 17.60 8.40 8.69
N ARG A 45 16.45 8.97 9.07
CA ARG A 45 15.78 9.99 8.26
C ARG A 45 16.68 11.21 8.03
N GLN A 46 17.36 11.70 9.07
CA GLN A 46 18.28 12.82 8.95
C GLN A 46 19.44 12.49 8.00
N HIS A 47 20.01 11.29 8.11
CA HIS A 47 21.07 10.83 7.22
C HIS A 47 20.62 10.74 5.76
N LEU A 48 19.45 10.17 5.50
CA LEU A 48 18.85 10.10 4.16
C LEU A 48 18.65 11.50 3.56
N VAL A 49 18.09 12.44 4.33
CA VAL A 49 17.89 13.84 3.90
C VAL A 49 19.23 14.52 3.56
N ASN A 50 20.25 14.34 4.40
CA ASN A 50 21.59 14.90 4.15
C ASN A 50 22.22 14.36 2.87
N ARG A 51 21.83 13.15 2.44
CA ARG A 51 22.27 12.50 1.20
C ARG A 51 21.29 12.71 0.04
N THR A 52 20.29 13.59 0.18
CA THR A 52 19.25 13.84 -0.83
C THR A 52 18.50 12.58 -1.25
N SER A 53 18.32 11.66 -0.29
CA SER A 53 17.66 10.39 -0.47
C SER A 53 16.30 10.39 0.22
N ASP A 54 15.30 9.79 -0.41
CA ASP A 54 13.91 9.72 0.05
C ASP A 54 13.45 8.28 0.33
N ILE A 55 14.39 7.35 0.51
CA ILE A 55 14.11 5.93 0.78
C ILE A 55 13.15 5.79 1.96
N HIS A 56 12.16 4.91 1.79
CA HIS A 56 11.19 4.66 2.85
C HIS A 56 11.76 3.75 3.94
N VAL A 57 11.55 4.10 5.20
CA VAL A 57 12.07 3.32 6.34
C VAL A 57 10.93 2.53 6.99
N ILE A 58 11.05 1.21 6.98
CA ILE A 58 10.17 0.26 7.65
C ILE A 58 10.77 -0.10 9.00
N ALA A 59 10.02 0.12 10.09
CA ALA A 59 10.46 -0.29 11.42
C ALA A 59 10.12 -1.77 11.67
N LYS A 60 11.12 -2.60 11.95
CA LYS A 60 10.90 -4.00 12.36
C LYS A 60 10.61 -4.04 13.85
N ILE A 61 9.43 -4.53 14.20
CA ILE A 61 8.95 -4.64 15.58
C ILE A 61 9.33 -6.01 16.12
N GLU A 62 10.40 -6.02 16.91
CA GLU A 62 11.09 -7.24 17.39
C GLU A 62 11.38 -7.19 18.90
N LYS A 63 11.17 -6.03 19.55
CA LYS A 63 11.53 -5.78 20.95
C LYS A 63 10.33 -5.32 21.76
N ALA A 64 10.25 -5.74 23.02
CA ALA A 64 9.19 -5.33 23.92
C ALA A 64 9.18 -3.79 24.16
N GLU A 65 10.35 -3.15 24.10
CA GLU A 65 10.49 -1.69 24.11
C GLU A 65 9.71 -1.02 22.97
N ALA A 66 9.79 -1.57 21.76
CA ALA A 66 9.10 -1.00 20.61
C ALA A 66 7.58 -1.05 20.76
N ILE A 67 7.04 -2.07 21.44
CA ILE A 67 5.61 -2.18 21.71
C ILE A 67 5.15 -1.05 22.64
N ARG A 68 5.96 -0.65 23.63
CA ARG A 68 5.64 0.45 24.54
C ARG A 68 5.70 1.82 23.85
N GLU A 69 6.60 1.98 22.89
CA GLU A 69 6.84 3.22 22.13
C GLU A 69 6.14 3.21 20.75
N ILE A 70 5.19 2.29 20.54
CA ILE A 70 4.75 1.94 19.20
C ILE A 70 4.14 3.11 18.43
N ASP A 71 3.41 3.99 19.12
CA ASP A 71 2.77 5.13 18.48
C ASP A 71 3.79 6.13 17.93
N ALA A 72 4.86 6.41 18.70
CA ALA A 72 5.95 7.28 18.27
C ALA A 72 6.79 6.64 17.14
N ILE A 73 7.06 5.34 17.24
CA ILE A 73 7.77 4.58 16.19
C ILE A 73 6.95 4.55 14.89
N LEU A 74 5.64 4.30 15.00
CA LEU A 74 4.74 4.31 13.87
C LEU A 74 4.68 5.71 13.25
N GLU A 75 4.65 6.78 14.03
CA GLU A 75 4.69 8.15 13.53
C GLU A 75 5.99 8.47 12.77
N ALA A 76 7.14 8.03 13.29
CA ALA A 76 8.46 8.30 12.71
C ALA A 76 8.82 7.43 11.49
N SER A 77 8.17 6.30 11.28
CA SER A 77 8.45 5.36 10.18
C SER A 77 7.57 5.57 8.93
N ASP A 78 7.92 4.97 7.80
CA ASP A 78 7.07 4.94 6.60
C ASP A 78 6.17 3.70 6.54
N GLY A 79 6.37 2.74 7.45
CA GLY A 79 5.61 1.51 7.59
C GLY A 79 6.21 0.62 8.68
N LEU A 80 5.52 -0.48 9.00
CA LEU A 80 5.98 -1.46 10.00
C LEU A 80 6.19 -2.84 9.38
N MET A 81 7.07 -3.60 10.01
CA MET A 81 7.19 -5.05 9.81
C MET A 81 6.99 -5.75 11.16
N VAL A 82 5.99 -6.62 11.25
CA VAL A 82 5.76 -7.47 12.42
C VAL A 82 6.61 -8.74 12.26
N ALA A 83 7.76 -8.77 12.92
CA ALA A 83 8.73 -9.86 12.83
C ALA A 83 8.51 -10.86 13.97
N ARG A 84 7.63 -11.82 13.70
CA ARG A 84 7.02 -12.71 14.72
C ARG A 84 8.00 -13.67 15.36
N GLY A 85 8.97 -14.17 14.59
CA GLY A 85 10.03 -15.06 15.07
C GLY A 85 10.86 -14.40 16.16
N ASP A 86 11.35 -13.18 15.91
CA ASP A 86 12.11 -12.41 16.90
C ASP A 86 11.25 -11.96 18.08
N LEU A 87 10.02 -11.50 17.81
CA LEU A 87 9.10 -11.07 18.86
C LEU A 87 8.73 -12.22 19.82
N GLY A 88 8.57 -13.44 19.31
CA GLY A 88 8.30 -14.65 20.10
C GLY A 88 9.48 -15.14 20.94
N VAL A 89 10.69 -14.62 20.71
CA VAL A 89 11.85 -14.85 21.60
C VAL A 89 11.87 -13.85 22.76
N GLU A 90 11.37 -12.64 22.53
CA GLU A 90 11.41 -11.53 23.50
C GLU A 90 10.16 -11.47 24.39
N MET A 91 9.04 -12.03 23.95
CA MET A 91 7.73 -11.93 24.58
C MET A 91 7.05 -13.29 24.72
N ASP A 92 5.95 -13.37 25.47
CA ASP A 92 5.14 -14.58 25.50
C ASP A 92 4.61 -14.90 24.10
N LEU A 93 4.83 -16.12 23.63
CA LEU A 93 4.36 -16.61 22.33
C LEU A 93 2.84 -16.48 22.19
N ALA A 94 2.08 -16.60 23.28
CA ALA A 94 0.63 -16.42 23.26
C ALA A 94 0.21 -14.96 23.03
N GLU A 95 1.06 -13.98 23.36
CA GLU A 95 0.80 -12.56 23.13
C GLU A 95 1.08 -12.15 21.67
N VAL A 96 1.99 -12.82 20.97
CA VAL A 96 2.44 -12.45 19.62
C VAL A 96 1.26 -12.31 18.62
N PRO A 97 0.29 -13.25 18.53
CA PRO A 97 -0.85 -13.08 17.63
C PRO A 97 -1.75 -11.89 17.99
N ILE A 98 -1.86 -11.55 19.29
CA ILE A 98 -2.65 -10.40 19.76
C ILE A 98 -1.95 -9.10 19.38
N LEU A 99 -0.63 -9.04 19.57
CA LEU A 99 0.20 -7.90 19.18
C LEU A 99 0.19 -7.69 17.67
N GLN A 100 0.28 -8.74 16.85
CA GLN A 100 0.14 -8.64 15.40
C GLN A 100 -1.14 -7.91 15.02
N LYS A 101 -2.29 -8.34 15.56
CA LYS A 101 -3.60 -7.74 15.29
C LYS A 101 -3.62 -6.25 15.65
N ASP A 102 -3.10 -5.90 16.82
CA ASP A 102 -3.04 -4.50 17.26
C ASP A 102 -2.13 -3.64 16.36
N LEU A 103 -0.94 -4.13 16.02
CA LEU A 103 0.03 -3.44 15.16
C LEU A 103 -0.51 -3.21 13.75
N VAL A 104 -1.13 -4.23 13.16
CA VAL A 104 -1.77 -4.13 11.84
C VAL A 104 -2.89 -3.09 11.87
N ARG A 105 -3.77 -3.15 12.87
CA ARG A 105 -4.85 -2.17 13.05
C ARG A 105 -4.32 -0.74 13.20
N ARG A 106 -3.27 -0.52 13.99
CA ARG A 106 -2.65 0.81 14.15
C ARG A 106 -2.09 1.33 12.82
N CYS A 107 -1.43 0.47 12.03
CA CYS A 107 -0.94 0.84 10.70
C CYS A 107 -2.07 1.23 9.75
N GLN A 108 -3.19 0.49 9.76
CA GLN A 108 -4.37 0.83 8.98
C GLN A 108 -4.93 2.22 9.35
N VAL A 109 -5.06 2.50 10.65
CA VAL A 109 -5.53 3.80 11.15
C VAL A 109 -4.56 4.93 10.76
N ALA A 110 -3.25 4.71 10.88
CA ALA A 110 -2.22 5.67 10.49
C ALA A 110 -2.05 5.82 8.97
N GLY A 111 -2.64 4.92 8.18
CA GLY A 111 -2.50 4.90 6.74
C GLY A 111 -1.12 4.46 6.24
N LYS A 112 -0.36 3.72 7.05
CA LYS A 112 0.99 3.24 6.72
C LYS A 112 0.96 1.75 6.34
N PRO A 113 1.79 1.29 5.38
CA PRO A 113 1.92 -0.12 5.05
C PRO A 113 2.43 -0.95 6.23
N VAL A 114 1.91 -2.16 6.36
CA VAL A 114 2.38 -3.17 7.32
C VAL A 114 2.69 -4.48 6.64
N ILE A 115 3.81 -5.08 7.01
CA ILE A 115 4.28 -6.38 6.54
C ILE A 115 4.20 -7.36 7.70
N VAL A 116 3.52 -8.49 7.52
CA VAL A 116 3.60 -9.61 8.47
C VAL A 116 4.68 -10.57 7.97
N ALA A 117 5.66 -10.84 8.83
CA ALA A 117 6.92 -11.46 8.45
C ALA A 117 7.29 -12.65 9.36
N THR A 118 8.17 -13.49 8.81
CA THR A 118 8.78 -14.70 9.43
C THR A 118 7.79 -15.80 9.74
N GLN A 119 8.21 -17.06 9.63
CA GLN A 119 7.39 -18.23 9.97
C GLN A 119 6.04 -18.30 9.23
N MET A 120 5.94 -17.79 8.00
CA MET A 120 4.69 -17.82 7.24
C MET A 120 4.44 -19.22 6.65
N LEU A 121 5.40 -19.73 5.87
CA LEU A 121 5.34 -21.04 5.22
C LEU A 121 6.64 -21.82 5.49
N GLN A 122 7.15 -21.72 6.72
CA GLN A 122 8.49 -22.18 7.14
C GLN A 122 8.82 -23.62 6.70
N SER A 123 7.88 -24.54 6.79
CA SER A 123 8.04 -25.93 6.40
C SER A 123 8.42 -26.08 4.92
N MET A 124 8.04 -25.11 4.08
CA MET A 124 8.34 -25.10 2.65
C MET A 124 9.80 -24.76 2.31
N ILE A 125 10.64 -24.47 3.31
CA ILE A 125 12.09 -24.51 3.13
C ILE A 125 12.53 -25.91 2.68
N ASP A 126 11.96 -26.94 3.29
CA ASP A 126 12.36 -28.34 3.07
C ASP A 126 11.29 -29.19 2.39
N GLN A 127 10.03 -28.77 2.44
CA GLN A 127 8.88 -29.53 1.92
C GLN A 127 8.23 -28.84 0.71
N PRO A 128 7.69 -29.60 -0.25
CA PRO A 128 7.02 -29.02 -1.43
C PRO A 128 5.63 -28.45 -1.11
N SER A 129 5.12 -28.61 0.11
CA SER A 129 3.79 -28.17 0.51
C SER A 129 3.77 -27.74 1.98
N PRO A 130 2.95 -26.73 2.33
CA PRO A 130 2.88 -26.24 3.70
C PRO A 130 1.99 -27.13 4.56
N THR A 131 2.03 -26.88 5.86
CA THR A 131 1.07 -27.43 6.81
C THR A 131 -0.26 -26.65 6.76
N ARG A 132 -1.33 -27.25 7.30
CA ARG A 132 -2.62 -26.57 7.47
C ARG A 132 -2.52 -25.38 8.42
N ALA A 133 -1.66 -25.47 9.44
CA ALA A 133 -1.45 -24.41 10.40
C ALA A 133 -0.82 -23.17 9.74
N GLU A 134 0.20 -23.36 8.89
CA GLU A 134 0.85 -22.27 8.14
C GLU A 134 -0.11 -21.60 7.14
N VAL A 135 -0.92 -22.39 6.41
CA VAL A 135 -1.97 -21.84 5.54
C VAL A 135 -2.97 -21.00 6.34
N SER A 136 -3.40 -21.50 7.50
CA SER A 136 -4.28 -20.75 8.42
C SER A 136 -3.62 -19.47 8.92
N ASP A 137 -2.33 -19.50 9.23
CA ASP A 137 -1.58 -18.34 9.73
C ASP A 137 -1.46 -17.23 8.66
N VAL A 138 -1.08 -17.59 7.43
CA VAL A 138 -1.10 -16.66 6.28
C VAL A 138 -2.50 -16.05 6.10
N ALA A 139 -3.55 -16.88 6.10
CA ALA A 139 -4.91 -16.40 5.96
C ALA A 139 -5.31 -15.43 7.08
N ASN A 140 -4.91 -15.71 8.34
CA ASN A 140 -5.19 -14.82 9.46
C ASN A 140 -4.45 -13.48 9.37
N ALA A 141 -3.21 -13.45 8.88
CA ALA A 141 -2.50 -12.18 8.63
C ALA A 141 -3.26 -11.30 7.61
N ILE A 142 -3.90 -11.93 6.62
CA ILE A 142 -4.74 -11.24 5.62
C ILE A 142 -6.07 -10.80 6.24
N PHE A 143 -6.71 -11.63 7.07
CA PHE A 143 -7.92 -11.24 7.82
C PHE A 143 -7.68 -10.06 8.76
N ASP A 144 -6.51 -10.00 9.39
CA ASP A 144 -6.08 -8.85 10.19
C ASP A 144 -5.96 -7.58 9.33
N GLY A 145 -5.77 -7.78 8.02
CA GLY A 145 -5.66 -6.75 7.00
C GLY A 145 -4.23 -6.24 6.89
N THR A 146 -3.25 -7.15 6.85
CA THR A 146 -1.89 -6.79 6.44
C THR A 146 -1.87 -6.17 5.04
N ASP A 147 -0.87 -5.35 4.71
CA ASP A 147 -0.67 -4.89 3.33
C ASP A 147 0.17 -5.89 2.52
N ALA A 148 1.10 -6.58 3.19
CA ALA A 148 1.93 -7.61 2.58
C ALA A 148 2.24 -8.75 3.56
N VAL A 149 2.56 -9.90 2.97
CA VAL A 149 3.09 -11.09 3.65
C VAL A 149 4.49 -11.36 3.13
N MET A 150 5.41 -11.76 4.01
CA MET A 150 6.83 -11.89 3.66
C MET A 150 7.34 -13.32 3.84
N LEU A 151 8.03 -13.82 2.82
CA LEU A 151 8.81 -15.06 2.87
C LEU A 151 10.27 -14.73 3.20
N SER A 152 10.89 -15.55 4.05
CA SER A 152 12.26 -15.36 4.53
C SER A 152 13.18 -16.49 4.00
N GLY A 153 13.35 -17.55 4.78
CA GLY A 153 14.18 -18.69 4.41
C GLY A 153 13.60 -19.47 3.25
N GLU A 154 12.26 -19.45 3.11
CA GLU A 154 11.52 -20.22 2.13
C GLU A 154 11.90 -19.90 0.69
N THR A 155 12.28 -18.66 0.40
CA THR A 155 12.67 -18.18 -0.93
C THR A 155 14.17 -17.91 -1.07
N SER A 156 14.86 -17.56 0.02
CA SER A 156 16.28 -17.22 -0.01
C SER A 156 17.20 -18.44 -0.06
N VAL A 157 16.87 -19.48 0.70
CA VAL A 157 17.69 -20.71 0.83
C VAL A 157 16.88 -22.01 0.69
N GLY A 158 15.55 -21.90 0.59
CA GLY A 158 14.63 -23.04 0.51
C GLY A 158 14.74 -23.83 -0.79
N LYS A 159 14.30 -25.09 -0.74
CA LYS A 159 14.31 -26.03 -1.87
C LYS A 159 13.20 -25.75 -2.90
N PHE A 160 12.14 -25.06 -2.50
CA PHE A 160 10.93 -24.84 -3.32
C PHE A 160 10.54 -23.36 -3.46
N PRO A 161 11.45 -22.42 -3.77
CA PRO A 161 11.21 -20.98 -3.67
C PRO A 161 10.03 -20.50 -4.53
N VAL A 162 9.98 -20.96 -5.79
CA VAL A 162 8.87 -20.62 -6.72
C VAL A 162 7.56 -21.24 -6.24
N GLY A 163 7.58 -22.50 -5.78
CA GLY A 163 6.40 -23.19 -5.26
C GLY A 163 5.81 -22.47 -4.04
N THR A 164 6.67 -22.00 -3.12
CA THR A 164 6.25 -21.24 -1.95
C THR A 164 5.55 -19.94 -2.32
N VAL A 165 6.08 -19.19 -3.29
CA VAL A 165 5.44 -17.95 -3.76
C VAL A 165 4.05 -18.24 -4.35
N HIS A 166 3.91 -19.31 -5.15
CA HIS A 166 2.61 -19.70 -5.70
C HIS A 166 1.61 -20.08 -4.60
N VAL A 167 2.04 -20.84 -3.59
CA VAL A 167 1.21 -21.19 -2.44
C VAL A 167 0.78 -19.94 -1.68
N MET A 168 1.72 -19.03 -1.37
CA MET A 168 1.40 -17.76 -0.69
C MET A 168 0.36 -16.95 -1.46
N SER A 169 0.55 -16.79 -2.77
CA SER A 169 -0.40 -16.10 -3.65
C SER A 169 -1.77 -16.79 -3.66
N HIS A 170 -1.80 -18.11 -3.74
CA HIS A 170 -3.06 -18.86 -3.79
C HIS A 170 -3.86 -18.73 -2.48
N VAL A 171 -3.19 -18.75 -1.33
CA VAL A 171 -3.84 -18.51 -0.03
C VAL A 171 -4.40 -17.09 0.02
N ALA A 172 -3.64 -16.09 -0.45
CA ALA A 172 -4.11 -14.72 -0.50
C ALA A 172 -5.36 -14.56 -1.37
N ASP A 173 -5.34 -15.07 -2.61
CA ASP A 173 -6.47 -15.02 -3.52
C ASP A 173 -7.74 -15.63 -2.91
N LYS A 174 -7.60 -16.80 -2.25
CA LYS A 174 -8.74 -17.49 -1.63
C LYS A 174 -9.30 -16.75 -0.42
N THR A 175 -8.43 -16.20 0.42
CA THR A 175 -8.85 -15.43 1.59
C THR A 175 -9.53 -14.12 1.18
N GLU A 176 -8.97 -13.42 0.19
CA GLU A 176 -9.52 -12.15 -0.31
C GLU A 176 -10.86 -12.35 -1.03
N GLN A 177 -11.01 -13.42 -1.81
CA GLN A 177 -12.32 -13.82 -2.38
C GLN A 177 -13.37 -14.02 -1.29
N TYR A 178 -13.02 -14.66 -0.18
CA TYR A 178 -13.95 -14.84 0.94
C TYR A 178 -14.29 -13.51 1.62
N LEU A 179 -13.29 -12.64 1.85
CA LEU A 179 -13.50 -11.30 2.41
C LEU A 179 -14.51 -10.47 1.61
N GLN A 180 -14.53 -10.61 0.28
CA GLN A 180 -15.52 -9.94 -0.57
C GLN A 180 -16.96 -10.43 -0.33
N THR A 181 -17.16 -11.67 0.15
CA THR A 181 -18.50 -12.23 0.41
C THR A 181 -19.04 -11.83 1.78
N ILE A 182 -18.16 -11.60 2.76
CA ILE A 182 -18.53 -11.24 4.14
C ILE A 182 -18.35 -9.75 4.44
N ALA A 183 -17.90 -8.97 3.47
CA ALA A 183 -17.80 -7.52 3.61
C ALA A 183 -19.21 -6.94 3.81
N ALA A 184 -19.61 -6.81 5.07
CA ALA A 184 -20.72 -5.94 5.43
C ALA A 184 -20.41 -4.53 4.90
N PRO A 185 -21.42 -3.72 4.55
CA PRO A 185 -21.22 -2.30 4.30
C PRO A 185 -20.47 -1.74 5.51
N ARG A 186 -19.20 -1.38 5.34
CA ARG A 186 -18.42 -0.79 6.43
C ARG A 186 -19.09 0.54 6.75
N ASP A 187 -19.66 0.65 7.95
CA ASP A 187 -20.12 1.91 8.52
C ASP A 187 -18.90 2.84 8.69
N GLY A 188 -18.62 3.64 7.65
CA GLY A 188 -17.52 4.60 7.62
C GLY A 188 -16.32 4.13 6.80
N GLY A 189 -16.33 4.49 5.51
CA GLY A 189 -15.22 4.22 4.59
C GLY A 189 -13.89 4.81 5.09
N GLY A 190 -12.81 4.03 4.91
CA GLY A 190 -11.41 4.43 5.03
C GLY A 190 -10.93 5.07 6.34
N PRO A 191 -9.62 5.06 6.63
CA PRO A 191 -9.10 5.84 7.75
C PRO A 191 -9.38 7.34 7.53
N LYS A 192 -9.84 8.04 8.58
CA LYS A 192 -9.88 9.50 8.63
C LYS A 192 -8.45 10.01 8.82
N LEU A 193 -7.69 10.06 7.74
CA LEU A 193 -6.32 10.59 7.77
C LEU A 193 -6.35 12.05 8.22
N LYS A 194 -5.52 12.39 9.23
CA LYS A 194 -5.38 13.76 9.74
C LYS A 194 -4.82 14.70 8.67
N THR A 195 -3.95 14.17 7.81
CA THR A 195 -3.31 14.83 6.67
C THR A 195 -3.96 14.43 5.34
N MET A 196 -3.84 15.25 4.29
CA MET A 196 -4.37 14.96 2.95
C MET A 196 -5.89 14.73 2.91
N GLN A 197 -6.64 15.53 3.68
CA GLN A 197 -8.08 15.37 3.89
C GLN A 197 -8.89 15.33 2.58
N MET A 198 -8.53 16.13 1.58
CA MET A 198 -9.24 16.13 0.29
C MET A 198 -9.05 14.80 -0.44
N SER A 199 -7.82 14.31 -0.61
CA SER A 199 -7.56 13.03 -1.26
C SER A 199 -8.19 11.86 -0.49
N ALA A 200 -8.21 11.91 0.85
CA ALA A 200 -8.90 10.93 1.68
C ALA A 200 -10.43 10.98 1.48
N ALA A 201 -11.02 12.18 1.37
CA ALA A 201 -12.45 12.35 1.10
C ALA A 201 -12.83 11.83 -0.28
N VAL A 202 -12.03 12.14 -1.31
CA VAL A 202 -12.22 11.61 -2.67
C VAL A 202 -12.10 10.08 -2.66
N ALA A 203 -11.09 9.51 -2.01
CA ALA A 203 -10.92 8.06 -1.91
C ALA A 203 -12.13 7.37 -1.24
N ARG A 204 -12.71 7.97 -0.19
CA ARG A 204 -13.96 7.47 0.42
C ARG A 204 -15.15 7.56 -0.54
N GLY A 205 -15.25 8.65 -1.30
CA GLY A 205 -16.26 8.80 -2.34
C GLY A 205 -16.14 7.73 -3.43
N VAL A 206 -14.93 7.49 -3.92
CA VAL A 206 -14.64 6.40 -4.87
C VAL A 206 -14.99 5.05 -4.26
N TRP A 207 -14.66 4.81 -2.98
CA TRP A 207 -15.01 3.57 -2.29
C TRP A 207 -16.52 3.33 -2.30
N GLN A 208 -17.32 4.36 -2.00
CA GLN A 208 -18.78 4.28 -2.07
C GLN A 208 -19.27 4.00 -3.50
N ILE A 209 -18.72 4.69 -4.50
CA ILE A 209 -19.05 4.48 -5.92
C ILE A 209 -18.76 3.04 -6.35
N VAL A 210 -17.65 2.45 -5.89
CA VAL A 210 -17.29 1.05 -6.19
C VAL A 210 -18.34 0.08 -5.66
N GLN A 211 -18.86 0.30 -4.45
CA GLN A 211 -19.92 -0.53 -3.86
C GLN A 211 -21.24 -0.39 -4.63
N ASP A 212 -21.61 0.84 -4.98
CA ASP A 212 -22.93 1.14 -5.55
C ASP A 212 -23.04 0.78 -7.04
N LEU A 213 -21.95 0.95 -7.80
CA LEU A 213 -22.00 0.87 -9.26
C LEU A 213 -21.38 -0.39 -9.86
N LYS A 214 -21.01 -1.38 -9.04
CA LYS A 214 -20.37 -2.64 -9.50
C LYS A 214 -19.18 -2.37 -10.44
N VAL A 215 -18.33 -1.45 -10.02
CA VAL A 215 -17.14 -1.04 -10.76
C VAL A 215 -16.19 -2.23 -10.89
N LYS A 216 -15.52 -2.38 -12.03
CA LYS A 216 -14.56 -3.45 -12.31
C LYS A 216 -13.21 -3.21 -11.67
N LEU A 217 -12.72 -1.97 -11.74
CA LEU A 217 -11.45 -1.52 -11.18
C LEU A 217 -11.44 -0.01 -10.96
N VAL A 218 -10.51 0.45 -10.12
CA VAL A 218 -10.22 1.87 -9.93
C VAL A 218 -8.90 2.19 -10.60
N VAL A 219 -8.83 3.29 -11.33
CA VAL A 219 -7.59 3.83 -11.89
C VAL A 219 -7.27 5.12 -11.15
N VAL A 220 -6.02 5.29 -10.72
CA VAL A 220 -5.60 6.50 -10.00
C VAL A 220 -4.30 7.04 -10.57
N TRP A 221 -4.26 8.34 -10.85
CA TRP A 221 -2.99 9.02 -11.14
C TRP A 221 -2.25 9.33 -9.83
N SER A 222 -1.00 8.86 -9.70
CA SER A 222 -0.25 8.97 -8.45
C SER A 222 1.26 9.14 -8.70
N GLN A 223 1.66 10.35 -9.11
CA GLN A 223 3.05 10.67 -9.47
C GLN A 223 4.08 10.24 -8.40
N THR A 224 3.82 10.52 -7.11
CA THR A 224 4.75 10.20 -6.00
C THR A 224 4.33 8.97 -5.19
N GLY A 225 3.30 8.23 -5.62
CA GLY A 225 2.74 7.10 -4.86
C GLY A 225 1.81 7.46 -3.70
N THR A 226 1.79 8.72 -3.25
CA THR A 226 1.00 9.16 -2.08
C THR A 226 -0.51 8.94 -2.28
N THR A 227 -1.05 9.26 -3.45
CA THR A 227 -2.48 9.10 -3.74
C THR A 227 -2.86 7.61 -3.77
N ALA A 228 -2.06 6.77 -4.44
CA ALA A 228 -2.27 5.33 -4.46
C ALA A 228 -2.25 4.72 -3.05
N ARG A 229 -1.35 5.18 -2.17
CA ARG A 229 -1.33 4.78 -0.76
C ARG A 229 -2.66 5.13 -0.07
N ILE A 230 -3.16 6.36 -0.23
CA ILE A 230 -4.44 6.78 0.37
C ILE A 230 -5.59 5.90 -0.14
N PHE A 231 -5.63 5.58 -1.43
CA PHE A 231 -6.64 4.69 -2.00
C PHE A 231 -6.53 3.28 -1.42
N SER A 232 -5.34 2.71 -1.42
CA SER A 232 -5.07 1.38 -0.86
C SER A 232 -5.64 1.21 0.57
N LYS A 233 -5.52 2.23 1.42
CA LYS A 233 -6.02 2.19 2.81
C LYS A 233 -7.54 2.17 2.94
N ASN A 234 -8.28 2.49 1.89
CA ASN A 234 -9.73 2.32 1.86
C ASN A 234 -10.14 0.87 1.61
N ARG A 235 -9.19 -0.04 1.30
CA ARG A 235 -9.41 -1.48 1.13
C ARG A 235 -10.56 -1.74 0.15
N PHE A 236 -10.39 -1.20 -1.06
CA PHE A 236 -11.27 -1.45 -2.19
C PHE A 236 -11.43 -2.96 -2.42
N THR A 237 -12.64 -3.38 -2.78
CA THR A 237 -12.96 -4.76 -3.17
C THR A 237 -12.50 -5.08 -4.60
N VAL A 238 -11.99 -4.09 -5.31
CA VAL A 238 -11.55 -4.14 -6.71
C VAL A 238 -10.10 -3.64 -6.80
N PRO A 239 -9.33 -4.09 -7.80
CA PRO A 239 -7.94 -3.66 -7.96
C PRO A 239 -7.84 -2.16 -8.25
N ILE A 240 -6.74 -1.57 -7.79
CA ILE A 240 -6.37 -0.17 -8.04
C ILE A 240 -5.22 -0.15 -9.03
N ILE A 241 -5.45 0.28 -10.27
CA ILE A 241 -4.40 0.52 -11.25
C ILE A 241 -3.81 1.91 -10.98
N ALA A 242 -2.59 1.97 -10.45
CA ALA A 242 -1.92 3.22 -10.11
C ALA A 242 -0.95 3.65 -11.21
N LEU A 243 -1.22 4.81 -11.81
CA LEU A 243 -0.46 5.35 -12.93
C LEU A 243 0.59 6.34 -12.43
N SER A 244 1.83 6.18 -12.91
CA SER A 244 2.90 7.14 -12.67
C SER A 244 3.94 7.10 -13.79
N SER A 245 4.65 8.21 -13.98
CA SER A 245 5.87 8.27 -14.80
C SER A 245 7.15 8.13 -13.97
N ASP A 246 7.03 8.15 -12.63
CA ASP A 246 8.15 7.99 -11.71
C ASP A 246 8.36 6.50 -11.39
N HIS A 247 9.47 5.96 -11.85
CA HIS A 247 9.85 4.55 -11.69
C HIS A 247 10.03 4.16 -10.21
N ARG A 248 10.56 5.06 -9.39
CA ARG A 248 10.73 4.84 -7.94
C ARG A 248 9.38 4.79 -7.25
N ALA A 249 8.46 5.68 -7.62
CA ALA A 249 7.08 5.64 -7.12
C ALA A 249 6.37 4.33 -7.51
N LEU A 250 6.54 3.85 -8.75
CA LEU A 250 5.97 2.58 -9.21
C LEU A 250 6.44 1.40 -8.35
N ARG A 251 7.76 1.30 -8.09
CA ARG A 251 8.31 0.23 -7.25
C ARG A 251 7.80 0.30 -5.81
N ARG A 252 7.73 1.50 -5.22
CA ARG A 252 7.17 1.72 -3.87
C ARG A 252 5.70 1.31 -3.77
N MET A 253 4.90 1.66 -4.77
CA MET A 253 3.48 1.33 -4.79
C MET A 253 3.20 -0.17 -4.80
N ALA A 254 4.15 -1.01 -5.24
CA ALA A 254 3.99 -2.47 -5.23
C ALA A 254 3.80 -3.06 -3.81
N LEU A 255 4.19 -2.33 -2.76
CA LEU A 255 3.95 -2.74 -1.37
C LEU A 255 2.53 -2.39 -0.86
N HIS A 256 1.77 -1.57 -1.59
CA HIS A 256 0.47 -1.10 -1.15
C HIS A 256 -0.63 -2.11 -1.50
N TYR A 257 -1.46 -2.46 -0.52
CA TYR A 257 -2.56 -3.42 -0.70
C TYR A 257 -3.46 -3.06 -1.89
N GLY A 258 -3.71 -4.05 -2.76
CA GLY A 258 -4.62 -3.93 -3.90
C GLY A 258 -4.15 -2.98 -5.00
N VAL A 259 -2.91 -2.46 -4.94
CA VAL A 259 -2.35 -1.55 -5.94
C VAL A 259 -1.54 -2.31 -6.97
N VAL A 260 -1.86 -2.10 -8.24
CA VAL A 260 -1.11 -2.58 -9.40
C VAL A 260 -0.49 -1.36 -10.08
N PRO A 261 0.80 -1.06 -9.85
CA PRO A 261 1.46 0.09 -10.46
C PRO A 261 1.65 -0.14 -11.96
N GLN A 262 1.39 0.88 -12.78
CA GLN A 262 1.61 0.86 -14.22
C GLN A 262 2.28 2.16 -14.66
N GLU A 263 3.33 2.03 -15.46
CA GLU A 263 4.02 3.18 -16.04
C GLU A 263 3.13 3.87 -17.08
N MET A 264 3.00 5.18 -16.98
CA MET A 264 2.33 6.01 -17.97
C MET A 264 2.97 7.41 -17.98
N VAL A 265 3.29 7.90 -19.18
CA VAL A 265 3.72 9.30 -19.36
C VAL A 265 2.50 10.21 -19.13
N PRO A 266 2.65 11.35 -18.42
CA PRO A 266 1.52 12.22 -18.11
C PRO A 266 0.86 12.72 -19.40
N PRO A 267 -0.44 12.44 -19.61
CA PRO A 267 -1.14 12.97 -20.76
C PRO A 267 -1.42 14.47 -20.57
N ASP A 268 -1.53 15.18 -21.68
CA ASP A 268 -1.81 16.63 -21.72
C ASP A 268 -3.24 17.02 -21.32
N SER A 269 -4.15 16.04 -21.20
CA SER A 269 -5.58 16.28 -21.02
C SER A 269 -6.29 15.05 -20.44
N LEU A 270 -7.41 15.29 -19.77
CA LEU A 270 -8.27 14.22 -19.24
C LEU A 270 -8.81 13.30 -20.33
N ALA A 271 -9.15 13.84 -21.50
CA ALA A 271 -9.61 13.04 -22.64
C ALA A 271 -8.50 12.10 -23.14
N ASN A 272 -7.24 12.56 -23.17
CA ASN A 272 -6.10 11.71 -23.50
C ASN A 272 -5.83 10.66 -22.41
N LEU A 273 -5.99 11.01 -21.13
CA LEU A 273 -5.91 10.06 -20.02
C LEU A 273 -6.92 8.92 -20.19
N ILE A 274 -8.19 9.23 -20.40
CA ILE A 274 -9.26 8.23 -20.53
C ILE A 274 -8.97 7.27 -21.69
N ARG A 275 -8.55 7.79 -22.85
CA ARG A 275 -8.21 6.95 -24.01
C ARG A 275 -7.02 6.02 -23.73
N GLN A 276 -5.98 6.53 -23.09
CA GLN A 276 -4.81 5.71 -22.74
C GLN A 276 -5.15 4.68 -21.67
N VAL A 277 -6.04 5.01 -20.73
CA VAL A 277 -6.57 4.07 -19.75
C VAL A 277 -7.34 2.95 -20.44
N ASP A 278 -8.23 3.26 -21.39
CA ASP A 278 -8.96 2.24 -22.16
C ASP A 278 -8.01 1.28 -22.87
N GLN A 279 -7.01 1.82 -23.58
CA GLN A 279 -6.00 1.01 -24.25
C GLN A 279 -5.26 0.11 -23.24
N LEU A 280 -4.80 0.68 -22.13
CA LEU A 280 -4.07 -0.05 -21.09
C LEU A 280 -4.89 -1.20 -20.50
N VAL A 281 -6.14 -0.94 -20.10
CA VAL A 281 -6.96 -1.96 -19.42
C VAL A 281 -7.40 -3.07 -20.37
N LEU A 282 -7.60 -2.76 -21.65
CA LEU A 282 -7.91 -3.75 -22.68
C LEU A 282 -6.70 -4.63 -23.01
N ASP A 283 -5.53 -4.01 -23.27
CA ASP A 283 -4.31 -4.73 -23.62
C ASP A 283 -3.83 -5.66 -22.50
N ARG A 284 -3.91 -5.17 -21.26
CA ARG A 284 -3.53 -5.95 -20.06
C ARG A 284 -4.63 -6.91 -19.59
N LYS A 285 -5.81 -6.88 -20.22
CA LYS A 285 -6.99 -7.67 -19.84
C LYS A 285 -7.42 -7.44 -18.39
N TYR A 286 -7.26 -6.22 -17.89
CA TYR A 286 -7.76 -5.81 -16.58
C TYR A 286 -9.28 -5.56 -16.61
N ALA A 287 -9.80 -5.11 -17.75
CA ALA A 287 -11.23 -4.90 -18.00
C ALA A 287 -11.55 -5.20 -19.48
N ALA A 288 -12.82 -5.46 -19.78
CA ALA A 288 -13.35 -5.61 -21.13
C ALA A 288 -14.14 -4.37 -21.55
N ALA A 289 -14.39 -4.20 -22.85
CA ALA A 289 -15.30 -3.18 -23.33
C ALA A 289 -16.70 -3.35 -22.70
N GLY A 290 -17.30 -2.25 -22.25
CA GLY A 290 -18.56 -2.26 -21.50
C GLY A 290 -18.40 -2.41 -19.98
N ASP A 291 -17.22 -2.76 -19.46
CA ASP A 291 -16.97 -2.73 -18.02
C ASP A 291 -16.94 -1.28 -17.51
N ARG A 292 -17.51 -1.06 -16.33
CA ARG A 292 -17.47 0.25 -15.65
C ARG A 292 -16.21 0.37 -14.83
N ILE A 293 -15.47 1.47 -14.99
CA ILE A 293 -14.30 1.82 -14.19
C ILE A 293 -14.46 3.19 -13.54
N VAL A 294 -13.67 3.47 -12.51
CA VAL A 294 -13.55 4.81 -11.93
C VAL A 294 -12.15 5.30 -12.11
N ILE A 295 -11.98 6.51 -12.67
CA ILE A 295 -10.70 7.17 -12.86
C ILE A 295 -10.63 8.35 -11.89
N ALA A 296 -9.65 8.34 -11.00
CA ALA A 296 -9.39 9.42 -10.06
C ALA A 296 -8.09 10.13 -10.43
N ALA A 297 -8.19 11.40 -10.80
CA ALA A 297 -7.07 12.20 -11.29
C ALA A 297 -7.20 13.67 -10.89
N GLY A 298 -6.06 14.35 -10.75
CA GLY A 298 -6.02 15.80 -10.50
C GLY A 298 -6.10 16.61 -11.80
N ALA A 299 -6.38 17.91 -11.66
CA ALA A 299 -6.42 18.83 -12.80
C ALA A 299 -5.07 19.01 -13.54
N SER A 300 -3.94 18.76 -12.86
CA SER A 300 -2.60 18.83 -13.44
C SER A 300 -1.92 17.47 -13.38
N LEU A 301 -1.89 16.77 -14.52
CA LEU A 301 -1.27 15.46 -14.66
C LEU A 301 0.26 15.63 -14.77
N GLY A 302 1.03 14.85 -14.01
CA GLY A 302 2.50 14.88 -14.02
C GLY A 302 3.17 15.80 -12.98
N THR A 303 2.44 16.76 -12.40
CA THR A 303 2.93 17.51 -11.22
C THR A 303 2.39 16.89 -9.94
N PRO A 304 3.16 16.86 -8.83
CA PRO A 304 2.60 16.57 -7.51
C PRO A 304 1.53 17.62 -7.16
N SER A 305 0.26 17.30 -7.41
CA SER A 305 -0.88 18.15 -7.09
C SER A 305 -1.92 17.37 -6.30
N THR A 306 -2.85 18.10 -5.69
CA THR A 306 -3.95 17.47 -4.98
C THR A 306 -4.92 16.83 -5.98
N MET A 307 -5.31 15.58 -5.73
CA MET A 307 -6.31 14.87 -6.52
C MET A 307 -7.70 15.41 -6.20
N ASN A 308 -8.40 15.94 -7.21
CA ASN A 308 -9.67 16.65 -7.06
C ASN A 308 -10.75 16.25 -8.07
N GLY A 309 -10.48 15.30 -8.97
CA GLY A 309 -11.43 14.83 -9.99
C GLY A 309 -11.72 13.33 -9.89
N ILE A 310 -12.98 12.97 -10.13
CA ILE A 310 -13.43 11.59 -10.34
C ILE A 310 -14.19 11.54 -11.66
N VAL A 311 -13.90 10.54 -12.47
CA VAL A 311 -14.66 10.18 -13.67
C VAL A 311 -15.17 8.76 -13.51
N ILE A 312 -16.46 8.55 -13.73
CA ILE A 312 -17.03 7.21 -13.92
C ILE A 312 -17.10 6.98 -15.42
N HIS A 313 -16.46 5.92 -15.89
CA HIS A 313 -16.27 5.65 -17.32
C HIS A 313 -16.68 4.23 -17.66
N THR A 314 -17.24 4.03 -18.85
CA THR A 314 -17.48 2.70 -19.42
C THR A 314 -16.41 2.45 -20.47
N VAL A 315 -15.61 1.41 -20.30
CA VAL A 315 -14.48 1.12 -21.19
C VAL A 315 -14.95 0.98 -22.64
N GLY A 316 -14.34 1.74 -23.55
CA GLY A 316 -14.67 1.76 -24.97
C GLY A 316 -15.73 2.80 -25.38
N GLU A 317 -16.37 3.49 -24.44
CA GLU A 317 -17.26 4.61 -24.78
C GLU A 317 -16.46 5.87 -25.16
N THR A 318 -16.94 6.63 -26.15
CA THR A 318 -16.26 7.83 -26.59
C THR A 318 -16.47 8.97 -25.60
N TRP A 319 -15.39 9.47 -25.01
CA TRP A 319 -15.45 10.65 -24.15
C TRP A 319 -15.64 11.92 -24.99
N GLN A 320 -16.88 12.39 -25.11
CA GLN A 320 -17.17 13.71 -25.67
C GLN A 320 -17.03 14.77 -24.56
N ALA A 321 -15.90 15.49 -24.54
CA ALA A 321 -15.83 16.71 -23.75
C ALA A 321 -16.88 17.68 -24.32
N GLY A 322 -17.97 17.90 -23.59
CA GLY A 322 -19.07 18.74 -24.06
C GLY A 322 -18.54 20.08 -24.55
N ALA A 323 -18.66 20.34 -25.84
CA ALA A 323 -18.61 21.69 -26.38
C ALA A 323 -19.79 22.45 -25.76
N ARG A 324 -19.54 23.15 -24.65
CA ARG A 324 -20.46 24.20 -24.22
C ARG A 324 -20.28 25.35 -25.20
N ASP A 325 -21.18 25.39 -26.16
CA ASP A 325 -21.38 26.53 -27.03
C ASP A 325 -21.49 27.79 -26.16
N ALA A 326 -20.53 28.70 -26.33
CA ALA A 326 -20.43 29.94 -25.59
C ALA A 326 -21.43 30.97 -26.14
N SER A 327 -22.72 30.65 -26.09
CA SER A 327 -23.78 31.57 -26.51
C SER A 327 -25.09 31.31 -25.78
N VAL A 328 -25.07 31.39 -24.45
CA VAL A 328 -26.26 31.82 -23.71
C VAL A 328 -25.94 33.19 -23.15
N ARG A 329 -26.11 34.23 -23.99
CA ARG A 329 -26.27 35.60 -23.51
C ARG A 329 -27.56 35.60 -22.70
N LEU A 330 -27.43 35.78 -21.39
CA LEU A 330 -28.56 36.17 -20.55
C LEU A 330 -28.94 37.58 -20.98
N ASP A 331 -29.99 37.67 -21.80
CA ASP A 331 -30.68 38.92 -22.08
C ASP A 331 -31.41 39.33 -20.80
N VAL A 332 -30.76 40.17 -19.99
CA VAL A 332 -31.42 40.83 -18.87
C VAL A 332 -32.26 41.95 -19.47
N GLY A 333 -33.50 41.60 -19.81
CA GLY A 333 -34.52 42.57 -20.16
C GLY A 333 -34.65 43.62 -19.05
N LYS A 334 -34.40 44.87 -19.42
CA LYS A 334 -34.85 46.03 -18.63
C LYS A 334 -36.36 46.15 -18.85
N GLU A 335 -37.15 45.76 -17.86
CA GLU A 335 -38.48 46.31 -17.68
C GLU A 335 -38.33 47.72 -17.12
N GLY A 336 -39.00 48.68 -17.77
CA GLY A 336 -39.20 50.05 -17.30
C GLY A 336 -40.57 50.20 -16.66
#